data_AF-A0A2U2DTZ8-F1
#
_entry.id   AF-A0A2U2DTZ8-F1
#
_cell.length_a   1.000
_cell.length_b   1.000
_cell.length_c   1.000
_cell.angle_alpha   90.00
_cell.angle_beta   90.00
_cell.angle_gamma   90.00
#
_symmetry.space_group_name_H-M   'P 1'
#
loop_
_entity.id
_entity.type
_entity.pdbx_description
1 polymer ?
#
loop_
_entity_poly.entity_id
_entity_poly.type
_entity_poly.pdbx_seq_one_letter_code
_entity_poly.pdbx_strand_id
1 'polypeptide(L)' 'MLDVSKSPCPLTPREIEAVQWLSAGKTDVESAEIMGITKHGVRRLLQNARLRSNTVNAPSLVAKAIRSGWIA' A
#
# COMPACT_ATOMS: atom_id res chain seq x y z
N MET A 1 19.67 -5.61 24.54
CA MET A 1 18.97 -6.17 23.37
C MET A 1 18.35 -4.98 22.66
N LEU A 2 19.02 -4.46 21.63
CA LEU A 2 18.62 -3.22 20.96
C LEU A 2 17.32 -3.48 20.20
N ASP A 3 16.28 -2.71 20.52
CA ASP A 3 15.05 -2.61 19.74
C ASP A 3 15.45 -2.21 18.32
N VAL A 4 15.31 -3.14 17.37
CA VAL A 4 15.55 -2.88 15.95
C VAL A 4 14.40 -2.01 15.49
N SER A 5 14.58 -0.70 15.65
CA SER A 5 13.64 0.37 15.32
C SER A 5 12.92 0.07 14.01
N LYS A 6 11.70 -0.46 14.10
CA LYS A 6 10.82 -0.62 12.93
C LYS A 6 10.55 0.79 12.44
N SER A 7 11.16 1.18 11.32
CA SER A 7 10.94 2.51 10.76
C SER A 7 9.43 2.73 10.62
N PRO A 8 8.89 3.87 11.09
CA PRO A 8 7.46 4.08 11.09
C PRO A 8 6.94 3.95 9.65
N CYS A 9 5.84 3.23 9.47
CA CYS A 9 5.23 3.07 8.15
C CYS A 9 4.90 4.47 7.60
N PRO A 10 5.42 4.85 6.41
CA PRO A 10 5.17 6.18 5.87
C PRO A 10 3.77 6.31 5.24
N LEU A 11 3.04 5.20 5.13
CA LEU A 11 1.71 5.09 4.52
C LEU A 11 0.61 5.40 5.54
N THR A 12 -0.45 6.03 5.07
CA THR A 12 -1.70 6.18 5.84
C THR A 12 -2.46 4.84 5.90
N PRO A 13 -3.37 4.64 6.86
CA PRO A 13 -4.17 3.40 6.94
C PRO A 13 -4.91 3.05 5.64
N ARG A 14 -5.47 4.05 4.94
CA ARG A 14 -6.16 3.85 3.66
C ARG A 14 -5.22 3.49 2.52
N GLU A 15 -3.98 4.01 2.54
CA GLU A 15 -2.95 3.62 1.59
C GLU A 15 -2.48 2.18 1.85
N ILE A 16 -2.32 1.78 3.12
CA ILE A 16 -1.99 0.39 3.50
C ILE A 16 -3.08 -0.57 3.02
N GLU A 17 -4.35 -0.25 3.27
CA GLU A 17 -5.49 -1.05 2.82
C GLU A 17 -5.51 -1.23 1.30
N ALA A 18 -5.28 -0.16 0.52
CA ALA A 18 -5.18 -0.26 -0.93
C ALA A 18 -4.00 -1.15 -1.38
N VAL A 19 -2.85 -1.06 -0.70
CA VAL A 19 -1.67 -1.90 -0.99
C VAL A 19 -1.91 -3.37 -0.63
N GLN A 20 -2.70 -3.66 0.41
CA GLN A 20 -3.10 -5.01 0.79
C GLN A 20 -4.00 -5.67 -0.28
N TRP A 21 -4.96 -4.93 -0.85
CA TRP A 21 -5.78 -5.46 -1.94
C TRP A 21 -4.97 -5.66 -3.23
N LEU A 22 -4.06 -4.74 -3.52
CA LEU A 22 -3.12 -4.88 -4.62
C LEU A 22 -2.20 -6.11 -4.44
N SER A 23 -1.69 -6.38 -3.23
CA SER A 23 -0.86 -7.56 -2.97
C SER A 23 -1.64 -8.87 -3.09
N ALA A 24 -2.94 -8.85 -2.78
CA ALA A 24 -3.86 -9.96 -3.00
C ALA A 24 -4.27 -10.15 -4.48
N GLY A 25 -3.75 -9.33 -5.41
CA GLY A 25 -4.02 -9.44 -6.84
C GLY A 25 -5.32 -8.78 -7.32
N LYS A 26 -5.93 -7.92 -6.50
CA LYS A 26 -7.14 -7.19 -6.88
C LYS A 26 -6.83 -6.05 -7.84
N THR A 27 -7.75 -5.83 -8.78
CA THR A 27 -7.74 -4.68 -9.66
C THR A 27 -8.18 -3.40 -8.92
N ASP A 28 -7.94 -2.23 -9.52
CA ASP A 28 -8.41 -0.95 -8.97
C ASP A 28 -9.95 -0.91 -8.78
N VAL A 29 -10.69 -1.62 -9.64
CA VAL A 29 -12.16 -1.66 -9.60
C VAL A 29 -12.64 -2.55 -8.46
N GLU A 30 -12.14 -3.78 -8.36
CA GLU A 30 -12.48 -4.68 -7.26
C GLU A 30 -12.07 -4.09 -5.90
N SER A 31 -10.89 -3.49 -5.83
CA SER A 31 -10.42 -2.80 -4.61
C SER A 31 -11.35 -1.64 -4.24
N ALA A 32 -11.84 -0.89 -5.23
CA ALA A 32 -12.75 0.23 -5.01
C ALA A 32 -14.12 -0.24 -4.49
N GLU A 33 -14.64 -1.35 -5.02
CA GLU A 33 -15.85 -2.01 -4.52
C GLU A 33 -15.69 -2.45 -3.07
N ILE A 34 -14.56 -3.10 -2.73
CA ILE A 34 -14.28 -3.54 -1.36
C ILE A 34 -14.11 -2.36 -0.40
N MET A 35 -13.40 -1.31 -0.82
CA MET A 35 -13.06 -0.16 0.02
C MET A 35 -14.18 0.91 0.09
N GLY A 36 -15.29 0.72 -0.63
CA GLY A 36 -16.41 1.67 -0.68
C GLY A 36 -16.06 3.04 -1.28
N ILE A 37 -15.15 3.09 -2.26
CA ILE A 37 -14.71 4.34 -2.92
C ILE A 37 -14.70 4.17 -4.45
N THR A 38 -14.27 5.18 -5.20
CA THR A 38 -14.13 5.09 -6.66
C THR A 38 -12.78 4.49 -7.06
N LYS A 39 -12.71 3.89 -8.26
CA LYS A 39 -11.44 3.41 -8.86
C LYS A 39 -10.36 4.50 -8.94
N HIS A 40 -10.77 5.74 -9.17
CA HIS A 40 -9.87 6.89 -9.18
C HIS A 40 -9.35 7.20 -7.77
N GLY A 41 -10.17 7.00 -6.75
CA GLY A 41 -9.78 7.06 -5.34
C GLY A 41 -8.70 6.04 -5.00
N VAL A 42 -8.89 4.76 -5.39
CA VAL A 42 -7.87 3.70 -5.18
C VAL A 42 -6.57 4.05 -5.89
N ARG A 43 -6.63 4.46 -7.17
CA ARG A 43 -5.43 4.89 -7.91
C ARG A 43 -4.68 6.02 -7.22
N ARG A 44 -5.40 7.01 -6.68
CA ARG A 44 -4.79 8.12 -5.93
C ARG A 44 -4.11 7.62 -4.66
N LEU A 45 -4.73 6.70 -3.92
CA LEU A 45 -4.11 6.08 -2.74
C LEU A 45 -2.82 5.33 -3.13
N LEU A 46 -2.85 4.49 -4.17
CA LEU A 46 -1.66 3.76 -4.63
C LEU A 46 -0.56 4.69 -5.17
N GLN A 47 -0.92 5.81 -5.82
CA GLN A 47 0.03 6.85 -6.23
C GLN A 47 0.70 7.51 -5.02
N ASN A 48 -0.07 7.93 -4.04
CA ASN A 48 0.46 8.53 -2.81
C ASN A 48 1.33 7.54 -2.03
N ALA A 49 0.92 6.28 -1.98
CA ALA A 49 1.68 5.22 -1.33
C ALA A 49 3.06 5.02 -1.98
N ARG A 50 3.13 5.07 -3.32
CA ARG A 50 4.40 5.04 -4.05
C ARG A 50 5.29 6.22 -3.70
N LEU A 51 4.74 7.44 -3.67
CA LEU A 51 5.48 8.64 -3.32
C LEU A 51 6.03 8.57 -1.88
N ARG A 52 5.19 8.24 -0.90
CA ARG A 52 5.56 8.15 0.52
C ARG A 52 6.58 7.06 0.81
N SER A 53 6.50 5.94 0.10
CA SER A 53 7.44 4.82 0.24
C SER A 53 8.66 4.93 -0.68
N ASN A 54 8.77 5.97 -1.49
CA ASN A 54 9.82 6.13 -2.51
C ASN A 54 9.96 4.89 -3.42
N THR A 55 8.86 4.47 -4.02
CA THR A 55 8.81 3.34 -4.97
C THR A 55 8.28 3.78 -6.33
N VAL A 56 8.82 3.19 -7.40
CA VAL A 56 8.53 3.63 -8.77
C VAL A 56 7.25 3.00 -9.35
N ASN A 57 6.95 1.76 -8.99
CA ASN A 57 5.82 1.01 -9.55
C ASN A 57 5.12 0.15 -8.48
N ALA A 58 3.92 -0.33 -8.83
CA ALA A 58 3.07 -1.14 -7.95
C ALA A 58 3.78 -2.41 -7.42
N PRO A 59 4.48 -3.22 -8.24
CA PRO A 59 5.21 -4.38 -7.74
C PRO A 59 6.30 -4.03 -6.73
N SER A 60 7.07 -2.96 -6.97
CA SER A 60 8.10 -2.50 -6.02
C SER A 60 7.49 -2.03 -4.70
N LEU A 61 6.33 -1.35 -4.76
CA LEU A 61 5.57 -0.95 -3.59
C LEU A 61 5.14 -2.16 -2.76
N VAL A 62 4.50 -3.16 -3.38
CA VAL A 62 4.06 -4.39 -2.70
C VAL A 62 5.25 -5.11 -2.09
N ALA A 63 6.32 -5.31 -2.87
CA ALA A 63 7.50 -6.02 -2.40
C ALA A 63 8.17 -5.29 -1.21
N LYS A 64 8.22 -3.95 -1.24
CA LYS A 64 8.73 -3.15 -0.12
C LYS A 64 7.80 -3.26 1.11
N ALA A 65 6.49 -3.14 0.91
CA ALA A 65 5.51 -3.17 1.98
C ALA A 65 5.50 -4.53 2.73
N ILE A 66 5.66 -5.65 2.01
CA ILE A 66 5.83 -6.99 2.60
C ILE A 66 7.15 -7.07 3.38
N ARG A 67 8.30 -6.72 2.76
CA ARG A 67 9.62 -6.79 3.43
C ARG A 67 9.72 -5.90 4.66
N SER A 68 9.03 -4.77 4.66
CA SER A 68 8.98 -3.84 5.79
C SER A 68 7.90 -4.20 6.83
N GLY A 69 7.09 -5.25 6.59
CA GLY A 69 6.03 -5.69 7.49
C GLY A 69 4.94 -4.64 7.71
N TRP A 70 4.61 -3.89 6.66
CA TRP A 70 3.50 -2.92 6.63
C TRP A 70 2.17 -3.58 6.25
N ILE A 71 2.24 -4.64 5.46
CA ILE A 71 1.11 -5.49 5.04
C ILE A 71 1.45 -6.95 5.33
N ALA A 72 0.42 -7.79 5.46
CA ALA A 72 0.53 -9.23 5.71
C ALA A 72 0.52 -10.04 4.41
#